data_AF-A0A973F5R7-F1
#
_entry.id   AF-A0A973F5R7-F1
#
_cell.length_a   1.000
_cell.length_b   1.000
_cell.length_c   1.000
_cell.angle_alpha   90.00
_cell.angle_beta   90.00
_cell.angle_gamma   90.00
#
_symmetry.space_group_name_H-M   'P 1'
#
loop_
_entity.id
_entity.type
_entity.pdbx_description
1 polymer ?
#
loop_
_entity_poly.entity_id
_entity_poly.type
_entity_poly.pdbx_seq_one_letter_code
_entity_poly.pdbx_strand_id
1 'polypeptide(L)' 'RSPDFDQIKTDLKQPVIFDGRNIYNPDVMEQFGFTYYSIGRRTRHKK' A
#
# COMPACT_ATOMS: atom_id res chain seq x y z
N ARG A 1 -9.89 -0.92 -13.95
CA ARG A 1 -9.73 0.51 -13.59
C ARG A 1 -8.68 0.57 -12.50
N SER A 2 -7.70 1.48 -12.59
CA SER A 2 -6.64 1.61 -11.58
C SER A 2 -7.01 2.72 -10.59
N PRO A 3 -6.74 2.56 -9.29
CA PRO A 3 -6.91 3.63 -8.32
C PRO A 3 -5.95 4.79 -8.59
N ASP A 4 -6.40 6.01 -8.27
CA ASP A 4 -5.51 7.17 -8.16
C ASP A 4 -4.87 7.17 -6.75
N PHE A 5 -3.64 6.70 -6.67
CA PHE A 5 -2.95 6.52 -5.39
C PHE A 5 -2.49 7.84 -4.77
N ASP A 6 -2.28 8.89 -5.56
CA ASP A 6 -1.90 10.20 -5.04
C ASP A 6 -3.09 10.85 -4.33
N GLN A 7 -4.27 10.81 -4.94
CA GLN A 7 -5.51 11.29 -4.32
C GLN A 7 -5.85 10.51 -3.05
N ILE A 8 -5.77 9.18 -3.09
CA ILE A 8 -6.04 8.34 -1.91
C ILE A 8 -5.07 8.69 -0.77
N LYS A 9 -3.79 8.94 -1.09
CA LYS A 9 -2.78 9.29 -0.10
C LYS A 9 -3.06 10.63 0.56
N THR A 10 -3.49 11.65 -0.19
CA THR A 10 -3.81 12.97 0.36
C THR A 10 -5.04 12.95 1.27
N ASP A 11 -6.00 12.06 0.98
CA ASP A 11 -7.26 12.00 1.71
C ASP A 11 -7.16 11.19 3.02
N LEU A 12 -6.15 10.33 3.13
CA LEU A 12 -5.94 9.50 4.32
C LEU A 12 -5.14 10.25 5.39
N LYS A 13 -5.57 10.13 6.65
CA LYS A 13 -4.79 10.60 7.81
C LYS A 13 -3.42 9.92 7.91
N GLN A 14 -3.35 8.66 7.52
CA GLN A 14 -2.11 7.88 7.40
C GLN A 14 -2.20 6.99 6.17
N PRO A 15 -1.17 6.94 5.31
CA PRO A 15 -1.22 6.17 4.06
C PRO A 15 -0.96 4.68 4.34
N VAL A 16 -1.95 3.98 4.88
CA VAL A 16 -1.86 2.55 5.24
C VAL A 16 -2.89 1.75 4.46
N ILE A 17 -2.46 0.65 3.83
CA ILE A 17 -3.32 -0.27 3.06
C ILE A 17 -3.21 -1.69 3.64
N PHE A 18 -4.36 -2.34 3.83
CA PHE A 18 -4.46 -3.76 4.13
C PHE A 18 -5.10 -4.48 2.94
N ASP A 19 -4.37 -5.36 2.27
CA ASP A 19 -4.83 -6.09 1.10
C ASP A 19 -4.91 -7.60 1.38
N GLY A 20 -6.13 -8.08 1.62
CA GLY A 20 -6.44 -9.50 1.86
C GLY A 20 -6.52 -10.36 0.59
N ARG A 21 -6.31 -9.80 -0.59
CA ARG A 21 -6.34 -10.49 -1.89
C ARG A 21 -5.01 -10.40 -2.62
N ASN A 22 -4.07 -9.64 -2.09
CA ASN A 22 -2.73 -9.48 -2.63
C ASN A 22 -2.72 -8.93 -4.08
N ILE A 23 -3.69 -8.06 -4.39
CA ILE A 23 -3.91 -7.41 -5.69
C ILE A 23 -2.73 -6.50 -6.04
N TYR A 24 -2.19 -5.75 -5.07
CA TYR A 24 -1.13 -4.79 -5.33
C TYR A 24 0.28 -5.38 -5.10
N ASN A 25 1.25 -4.86 -5.84
CA ASN A 25 2.66 -5.18 -5.66
C ASN A 25 3.22 -4.39 -4.45
N PRO A 26 3.80 -5.06 -3.44
CA PRO A 26 4.37 -4.40 -2.27
C PRO A 26 5.39 -3.31 -2.59
N ASP A 27 6.32 -3.56 -3.52
CA ASP A 27 7.41 -2.62 -3.83
C ASP A 27 6.84 -1.35 -4.48
N VAL A 28 5.79 -1.49 -5.29
CA VAL A 28 5.08 -0.37 -5.91
C VAL A 28 4.35 0.45 -4.86
N MET A 29 3.62 -0.18 -3.93
CA MET A 29 2.94 0.52 -2.84
C MET A 29 3.93 1.26 -1.92
N GLU A 30 5.11 0.68 -1.69
CA GLU A 30 6.18 1.32 -0.93
C GLU A 30 6.76 2.55 -1.66
N GLN A 31 6.91 2.48 -2.99
CA GLN A 31 7.33 3.62 -3.83
C GLN A 31 6.29 4.75 -3.81
N PHE A 32 5.00 4.43 -3.84
CA PHE A 32 3.92 5.41 -3.62
C PHE A 32 3.86 5.94 -2.17
N GLY A 33 4.63 5.35 -1.26
CA GLY A 33 4.74 5.79 0.13
C GLY A 33 3.60 5.32 1.02
N PHE A 34 2.99 4.19 0.69
CA PHE A 34 2.05 3.49 1.56
C PHE A 34 2.75 2.48 2.46
N THR A 35 2.29 2.38 3.70
CA THR A 35 2.53 1.20 4.53
C THR A 35 1.57 0.10 4.05
N TYR A 36 2.11 -0.96 3.47
CA TYR A 36 1.32 -2.00 2.82
C TYR A 36 1.39 -3.34 3.55
N TYR A 37 0.24 -3.84 4.00
CA TYR A 37 0.08 -5.14 4.63
C TYR A 37 -0.63 -6.10 3.69
N SER A 38 -0.03 -7.27 3.47
CA SER A 38 -0.55 -8.32 2.58
C SER A 38 -0.48 -9.68 3.25
N ILE A 39 -1.26 -10.65 2.76
CA ILE A 39 -1.37 -11.97 3.38
C ILE A 39 -0.34 -12.93 2.79
N GLY A 40 0.42 -13.61 3.65
CA GLY A 40 1.36 -14.65 3.23
C GLY A 40 2.59 -14.14 2.45
N ARG A 41 2.82 -12.82 2.42
CA ARG A 41 4.03 -12.18 1.86
C ARG A 41 4.84 -11.57 3.00
N ARG A 42 6.16 -11.49 2.84
CA ARG A 42 7.02 -10.82 3.84
C ARG A 42 6.67 -9.33 3.90
N THR A 43 6.25 -8.87 5.07
CA THR A 43 6.03 -7.45 5.34
C THR A 43 7.39 -6.73 5.31
N ARG A 44 7.51 -5.68 4.48
CA ARG A 44 8.65 -4.77 4.54
C ARG A 44 8.26 -3.59 5.41
N HIS A 45 8.88 -3.51 6.58
CA HIS A 45 8.77 -2.33 7.43
C HIS A 45 9.87 -1.36 7.01
N LYS A 46 9.51 -0.14 6.63
CA LYS A 46 10.49 0.96 6.57
C LYS A 46 11.06 1.13 7.98
N LYS A 47 12.39 1.09 8.09
CA LYS A 47 13.11 1.45 9.32
C LYS A 47 12.92 2.92 9.63
#